data_AF-A0A1I5V3N0-F1
#
_entry.id   AF-A0A1I5V3N0-F1
#
_cell.length_a   1.000
_cell.length_b   1.000
_cell.length_c   1.000
_cell.angle_alpha   90.00
_cell.angle_beta   90.00
_cell.angle_gamma   90.00
#
_symmetry.space_group_name_H-M   'P 1'
#
loop_
_entity.id
_entity.type
_entity.pdbx_description
1 polymer ?
#
loop_
_entity_poly.entity_id
_entity_poly.type
_entity_poly.pdbx_seq_one_letter_code
_entity_poly.pdbx_strand_id
1 'polypeptide(L)'
;MCNLYSITTNQAAISALFRVVNQYVGNLAPMPGVFPDYMAPIVRNGAEGRELATARWGMPSSSKALMDATKKRAEKLQAKGKVVDFKELLRMEPDGGTTNIRNVKSKHWAPWLGVENRCVVPFNSFSEFNKAEGGDVWFALDETRPLACFAGIWTNWTSVRKVKEGETTNEPLRVPHDRTER
;
A
#
# COMPACT_ATOMS: atom_id res chain seq x y z
N MET A 1 -2.32 -8.97 -10.75
CA MET A 1 -2.00 -7.75 -10.02
C MET A 1 -1.13 -8.16 -8.86
N CYS A 2 0.12 -7.73 -8.91
CA CYS A 2 1.11 -8.05 -7.91
C CYS A 2 0.61 -7.69 -6.51
N ASN A 3 0.52 -8.70 -5.64
CA ASN A 3 0.31 -8.57 -4.21
C ASN A 3 1.51 -9.16 -3.44
N LEU A 4 2.67 -9.23 -4.10
CA LEU A 4 3.90 -9.75 -3.52
C LEU A 4 5.10 -9.22 -4.30
N TYR A 5 6.03 -8.54 -3.64
CA TYR A 5 7.29 -8.14 -4.26
C TYR A 5 8.46 -8.30 -3.30
N SER A 6 9.68 -8.14 -3.80
CA SER A 6 10.90 -8.18 -2.99
C SER A 6 11.68 -6.87 -3.09
N ILE A 7 12.35 -6.50 -2.00
CA ILE A 7 13.33 -5.43 -1.93
C ILE A 7 14.49 -5.91 -1.05
N THR A 8 15.57 -6.34 -1.70
CA THR A 8 16.78 -6.88 -1.04
C THR A 8 17.94 -5.90 -1.11
N THR A 9 17.81 -4.83 -1.89
CA THR A 9 18.81 -3.75 -1.97
C THR A 9 18.89 -2.96 -0.65
N ASN A 10 20.11 -2.61 -0.27
CA ASN A 10 20.38 -1.85 0.96
C ASN A 10 19.95 -0.37 0.85
N GLN A 11 19.85 0.28 2.01
CA GLN A 11 19.45 1.68 2.12
C GLN A 11 20.37 2.64 1.35
N ALA A 12 21.68 2.37 1.33
CA ALA A 12 22.68 3.22 0.68
C ALA A 12 22.48 3.28 -0.84
N ALA A 13 22.21 2.13 -1.47
CA ALA A 13 21.95 2.06 -2.90
C ALA A 13 20.63 2.74 -3.28
N ILE A 14 19.58 2.60 -2.46
CA ILE A 14 18.31 3.33 -2.65
C ILE A 14 18.57 4.85 -2.53
N SER A 15 19.33 5.27 -1.52
CA SER A 15 19.63 6.68 -1.28
C SER A 15 20.46 7.29 -2.40
N ALA A 16 21.45 6.56 -2.91
CA ALA A 16 22.27 6.98 -4.04
C ALA A 16 21.45 7.13 -5.33
N LEU A 17 20.57 6.17 -5.61
CA LEU A 17 19.74 6.18 -6.82
C LEU A 17 18.75 7.36 -6.82
N PHE A 18 18.09 7.62 -5.69
CA PHE A 18 17.04 8.64 -5.62
C PHE A 18 17.49 10.02 -5.10
N ARG A 19 18.78 10.15 -4.74
CA ARG A 19 19.37 11.35 -4.12
C ARG A 19 18.59 11.77 -2.88
N VAL A 20 18.37 10.79 -2.00
CA VAL A 20 17.64 10.99 -0.74
C VAL A 20 18.44 11.92 0.17
N VAL A 21 17.80 12.99 0.62
CA VAL A 21 18.39 14.03 1.48
C VAL A 21 18.26 13.66 2.95
N ASN A 22 17.17 12.98 3.33
CA ASN A 22 16.89 12.60 4.72
C ASN A 22 16.74 11.07 4.88
N GLN A 23 17.55 10.48 5.77
CA GLN A 23 17.81 9.02 5.85
C GLN A 23 17.34 8.34 7.15
N TYR A 24 16.33 8.85 7.85
CA TYR A 24 15.88 8.27 9.12
C TYR A 24 14.97 7.04 8.95
N VAL A 25 15.56 5.89 8.59
CA VAL A 25 14.81 4.63 8.44
C VAL A 25 15.47 3.43 9.14
N GLY A 26 16.59 3.66 9.84
CA GLY A 26 17.35 2.59 10.49
C GLY A 26 17.96 1.60 9.48
N ASN A 27 18.32 0.40 9.94
CA ASN A 27 18.85 -0.65 9.06
C ASN A 27 17.72 -1.30 8.26
N LEU A 28 17.62 -1.01 6.95
CA LEU A 28 16.69 -1.67 6.05
C LEU A 28 17.14 -3.12 5.79
N ALA A 29 16.56 -4.07 6.52
CA ALA A 29 16.79 -5.48 6.30
C ALA A 29 16.27 -5.92 4.91
N PRO A 30 16.93 -6.87 4.23
CA PRO A 30 16.41 -7.45 3.00
C PRO A 30 15.02 -8.05 3.21
N MET A 31 14.08 -7.65 2.36
CA MET A 31 12.69 -8.12 2.38
C MET A 31 12.43 -8.99 1.14
N PRO A 32 12.62 -10.33 1.21
CA PRO A 32 12.40 -11.22 0.07
C PRO A 32 10.91 -11.37 -0.31
N GLY A 33 10.00 -10.96 0.58
CA GLY A 33 8.57 -10.96 0.35
C GLY A 33 7.87 -9.87 1.15
N VAL A 34 7.35 -8.87 0.44
CA VAL A 34 6.52 -7.79 0.96
C VAL A 34 5.09 -8.07 0.51
N PHE A 35 4.18 -8.22 1.48
CA PHE A 35 2.77 -8.54 1.25
C PHE A 35 1.87 -7.34 1.56
N PRO A 36 0.61 -7.34 1.09
CA PRO A 36 -0.39 -6.35 1.49
C PRO A 36 -0.40 -6.17 3.01
N ASP A 37 -0.59 -4.93 3.44
CA ASP A 37 -0.62 -4.52 4.84
C ASP A 37 0.74 -4.55 5.57
N TYR A 38 1.84 -4.96 4.91
CA TYR A 38 3.19 -4.92 5.49
C TYR A 38 3.79 -3.51 5.35
N MET A 39 4.72 -3.18 6.24
CA MET A 39 5.56 -1.99 6.08
C MET A 39 6.58 -2.20 4.97
N ALA A 40 6.79 -1.17 4.17
CA ALA A 40 7.74 -1.18 3.06
C ALA A 40 8.48 0.15 2.93
N PRO A 41 9.74 0.13 2.46
CA PRO A 41 10.47 1.36 2.18
C PRO A 41 9.86 2.11 0.99
N ILE A 42 9.79 3.43 1.10
CA ILE A 42 9.30 4.34 0.05
C ILE A 42 10.21 5.56 0.00
N VAL A 43 10.42 6.12 -1.18
CA VAL A 43 10.99 7.47 -1.28
C VAL A 43 9.87 8.43 -1.62
N ARG A 44 9.67 9.43 -0.77
CA ARG A 44 8.60 10.43 -0.91
C ARG A 44 9.14 11.85 -0.86
N ASN A 45 8.30 12.81 -1.22
CA ASN A 45 8.61 14.23 -1.03
C ASN A 45 8.30 14.61 0.43
N GLY A 46 9.33 15.08 1.15
CA GLY A 46 9.24 15.70 2.47
C GLY A 46 9.48 17.21 2.39
N ALA A 47 9.42 17.88 3.55
CA ALA A 47 9.57 19.35 3.64
C ALA A 47 10.95 19.85 3.17
N GLU A 48 12.00 19.07 3.40
CA GLU A 48 13.40 19.43 3.10
C GLU A 48 13.93 18.76 1.81
N GLY A 49 13.06 18.06 1.08
CA GLY A 49 13.43 17.32 -0.13
C GLY A 49 12.99 15.86 -0.08
N ARG A 50 13.68 14.99 -0.81
CA ARG A 50 13.33 13.56 -0.84
C ARG A 50 13.78 12.87 0.43
N GLU A 51 12.89 12.11 1.03
CA GLU A 51 13.18 11.29 2.19
C GLU A 51 12.84 9.82 1.91
N LEU A 52 13.64 8.93 2.48
CA LEU A 52 13.29 7.52 2.57
C LEU A 52 12.44 7.35 3.85
N ALA A 53 11.29 6.71 3.72
CA ALA A 53 10.36 6.47 4.82
C ALA A 53 9.85 5.03 4.75
N THR A 54 9.20 4.55 5.81
CA THR A 54 8.45 3.29 5.80
C THR A 54 6.97 3.57 5.77
N ALA A 55 6.26 2.92 4.86
CA ALA A 55 4.82 3.06 4.71
C ALA A 55 4.13 1.70 4.60
N ARG A 56 2.89 1.63 5.07
CA ARG A 56 2.09 0.40 5.05
C ARG A 56 1.50 0.18 3.66
N TRP A 57 1.70 -0.99 3.04
CA TRP A 57 1.18 -1.22 1.69
C TRP A 57 -0.34 -1.43 1.69
N GLY A 58 -1.10 -0.39 1.37
CA GLY A 58 -2.57 -0.44 1.30
C GLY A 58 -3.23 0.92 1.53
N MET A 59 -3.49 1.66 0.45
CA MET A 59 -4.20 2.96 0.48
C MET A 59 -5.62 2.85 1.04
N PRO A 60 -6.20 3.95 1.57
CA PRO A 60 -7.54 3.92 2.12
C PRO A 60 -8.58 3.38 1.12
N SER A 61 -9.44 2.49 1.60
CA SER A 61 -10.58 2.02 0.80
C SER A 61 -11.56 3.15 0.53
N SER A 62 -12.31 3.04 -0.57
CA SER A 62 -13.34 4.04 -0.88
C SER A 62 -14.43 4.09 0.19
N SER A 63 -14.97 5.29 0.45
CA SER A 63 -16.09 5.46 1.38
C SER A 63 -17.26 4.53 1.05
N LYS A 64 -17.57 4.35 -0.24
CA LYS A 64 -18.58 3.38 -0.70
C LYS A 64 -18.26 1.95 -0.26
N ALA A 65 -17.01 1.51 -0.42
CA ALA A 65 -16.60 0.16 -0.02
C ALA A 65 -16.72 -0.05 1.50
N LEU A 66 -16.34 0.96 2.29
CA LEU A 66 -16.50 0.92 3.75
C LEU A 66 -17.97 0.92 4.17
N MET A 67 -18.81 1.73 3.52
CA MET A 67 -20.26 1.73 3.76
C MET A 67 -20.90 0.37 3.43
N ASP A 68 -20.54 -0.23 2.30
CA ASP A 68 -21.08 -1.51 1.87
C ASP A 68 -20.62 -2.66 2.79
N ALA A 69 -19.37 -2.63 3.26
CA ALA A 69 -18.85 -3.57 4.25
C ALA A 69 -19.57 -3.43 5.61
N THR A 70 -19.71 -2.20 6.08
CA THR A 70 -20.40 -1.86 7.33
C THR A 70 -21.86 -2.33 7.29
N LYS A 71 -22.58 -2.10 6.19
CA LYS A 71 -23.97 -2.58 6.02
C LYS A 71 -24.07 -4.10 6.16
N LYS A 72 -23.21 -4.83 5.45
CA LYS A 72 -23.17 -6.31 5.54
C LYS A 72 -22.86 -6.78 6.96
N ARG A 73 -22.01 -6.05 7.70
CA ARG A 73 -21.69 -6.37 9.09
C ARG A 73 -22.85 -6.04 10.03
N ALA A 74 -23.52 -4.91 9.83
CA ALA A 74 -24.69 -4.50 10.58
C ALA A 74 -25.82 -5.52 10.44
N GLU A 75 -26.14 -5.95 9.22
CA GLU A 75 -27.16 -6.98 8.94
C GLU A 75 -26.86 -8.29 9.69
N LYS A 76 -25.60 -8.73 9.68
CA LYS A 76 -25.18 -9.94 10.41
C LYS A 76 -25.28 -9.79 11.94
N LEU A 77 -25.08 -8.59 12.47
CA LEU A 77 -25.20 -8.32 13.91
C LEU A 77 -26.68 -8.21 14.33
N GLN A 78 -27.50 -7.55 13.53
CA GLN A 78 -28.95 -7.44 13.72
C GLN A 78 -29.63 -8.81 13.64
N ALA A 79 -29.23 -9.65 12.68
CA ALA A 79 -29.71 -11.04 12.58
C ALA A 79 -29.34 -11.88 13.82
N LYS A 80 -28.35 -11.45 14.61
CA LYS A 80 -27.96 -12.07 15.89
C LYS A 80 -28.62 -11.37 17.10
N GLY A 81 -29.61 -10.50 16.88
CA GLY A 81 -30.31 -9.76 17.92
C GLY A 81 -29.48 -8.68 18.62
N LYS A 82 -28.33 -8.29 18.06
CA LYS A 82 -27.50 -7.23 18.65
C LYS A 82 -27.99 -5.86 18.21
N VAL A 83 -28.04 -4.92 19.15
CA VAL A 83 -28.23 -3.49 18.85
C VAL A 83 -26.99 -2.98 18.13
N VAL A 84 -27.19 -2.30 17.00
CA VAL A 84 -26.12 -1.78 16.16
C VAL A 84 -26.21 -0.26 16.10
N ASP A 85 -25.19 0.42 16.63
CA ASP A 85 -24.90 1.80 16.27
C ASP A 85 -24.13 1.79 14.94
N PHE A 86 -24.80 2.18 13.86
CA PHE A 86 -24.20 2.15 12.52
C PHE A 86 -23.06 3.17 12.39
N LYS A 87 -23.14 4.31 13.06
CA LYS A 87 -22.13 5.37 12.96
C LYS A 87 -20.83 4.90 13.61
N GLU A 88 -20.93 4.31 14.79
CA GLU A 88 -19.78 3.74 15.48
C GLU A 88 -19.24 2.50 14.75
N LEU A 89 -20.14 1.66 14.21
CA LEU A 89 -19.73 0.49 13.43
C LEU A 89 -18.95 0.88 12.18
N LEU A 90 -19.36 1.95 11.47
CA LEU A 90 -18.66 2.48 10.30
C LEU A 90 -17.29 3.03 10.67
N ARG A 91 -17.20 3.77 11.78
CA ARG A 91 -15.92 4.30 12.30
C ARG A 91 -14.95 3.17 12.64
N MET A 92 -15.48 2.08 13.19
CA MET A 92 -14.72 0.89 13.60
C MET A 92 -14.67 -0.21 12.53
N GLU A 93 -15.04 0.11 11.29
CA GLU A 93 -15.04 -0.88 10.21
C GLU A 93 -13.59 -1.13 9.74
N PRO A 94 -13.14 -2.40 9.70
CA PRO A 94 -11.80 -2.73 9.25
C PRO A 94 -11.56 -2.35 7.79
N ASP A 95 -10.52 -1.56 7.55
CA ASP A 95 -10.02 -1.22 6.23
C ASP A 95 -8.73 -2.01 5.95
N GLY A 96 -8.85 -3.10 5.19
CA GLY A 96 -7.69 -3.87 4.72
C GLY A 96 -6.81 -3.12 3.73
N GLY A 97 -7.25 -1.95 3.24
CA GLY A 97 -6.56 -1.12 2.29
C GLY A 97 -6.62 -1.63 0.85
N THR A 98 -6.28 -0.74 -0.07
CA THR A 98 -6.27 -0.98 -1.50
C THR A 98 -4.82 -0.99 -2.00
N THR A 99 -4.38 -2.08 -2.64
CA THR A 99 -2.95 -2.30 -2.95
C THR A 99 -2.49 -1.85 -4.34
N ASN A 100 -3.39 -1.70 -5.34
CA ASN A 100 -3.00 -1.45 -6.75
C ASN A 100 -3.96 -0.54 -7.58
N ILE A 101 -3.60 0.69 -7.96
CA ILE A 101 -4.51 1.71 -8.58
C ILE A 101 -4.72 1.38 -10.04
N ARG A 102 -5.91 0.88 -10.38
CA ARG A 102 -6.30 0.61 -11.76
C ARG A 102 -6.94 1.79 -12.47
N ASN A 103 -7.63 2.66 -11.72
CA ASN A 103 -8.36 3.78 -12.29
C ASN A 103 -8.05 5.05 -11.50
N VAL A 104 -7.02 5.78 -11.96
CA VAL A 104 -6.61 7.07 -11.39
C VAL A 104 -7.64 8.18 -11.59
N LYS A 105 -8.61 8.01 -12.50
CA LYS A 105 -9.69 8.98 -12.75
C LYS A 105 -10.83 8.91 -11.71
N SER A 106 -10.81 7.92 -10.82
CA SER A 106 -11.80 7.85 -9.73
C SER A 106 -11.67 9.06 -8.82
N LYS A 107 -12.79 9.72 -8.52
CA LYS A 107 -12.86 10.86 -7.58
C LYS A 107 -12.31 10.50 -6.19
N HIS A 108 -12.34 9.23 -5.81
CA HIS A 108 -11.77 8.75 -4.56
C HIS A 108 -10.27 9.05 -4.44
N TRP A 109 -9.51 8.97 -5.53
CA TRP A 109 -8.07 9.21 -5.50
C TRP A 109 -7.69 10.68 -5.66
N ALA A 110 -8.63 11.54 -6.11
CA ALA A 110 -8.37 12.93 -6.46
C ALA A 110 -7.62 13.73 -5.37
N PRO A 111 -7.90 13.56 -4.06
CA PRO A 111 -7.16 14.26 -3.00
C PRO A 111 -5.66 13.91 -2.94
N TRP A 112 -5.23 12.79 -3.51
CA TRP A 112 -3.88 12.25 -3.41
C TRP A 112 -3.13 12.17 -4.75
N LEU A 113 -3.61 12.84 -5.80
CA LEU A 113 -2.92 12.87 -7.09
C LEU A 113 -1.87 13.98 -7.21
N GLY A 114 -1.83 14.90 -6.24
CA GLY A 114 -0.85 15.98 -6.13
C GLY A 114 0.57 15.46 -5.88
N VAL A 115 1.56 16.33 -6.12
CA VAL A 115 2.99 15.98 -6.05
C VAL A 115 3.43 15.62 -4.64
N GLU A 116 2.82 16.22 -3.63
CA GLU A 116 3.03 15.96 -2.21
C GLU A 116 2.69 14.53 -1.81
N ASN A 117 1.73 13.91 -2.49
CA ASN A 117 1.30 12.53 -2.24
C ASN A 117 2.03 11.51 -3.14
N ARG A 118 2.98 11.94 -3.97
CA ARG A 118 3.76 11.03 -4.83
C ARG A 118 4.94 10.44 -4.08
N CYS A 119 5.25 9.21 -4.46
CA CYS A 119 6.41 8.48 -3.97
C CYS A 119 6.87 7.47 -5.02
N VAL A 120 8.03 6.88 -4.78
CA VAL A 120 8.53 5.74 -5.54
C VAL A 120 8.72 4.57 -4.59
N VAL A 121 8.33 3.38 -5.05
CA VAL A 121 8.38 2.14 -4.26
C VAL A 121 9.49 1.27 -4.82
N PRO A 122 10.67 1.22 -4.16
CA PRO A 122 11.79 0.41 -4.62
C PRO A 122 11.45 -1.09 -4.59
N PHE A 123 11.88 -1.82 -5.61
CA PHE A 123 11.79 -3.28 -5.68
C PHE A 123 12.94 -3.88 -6.49
N ASN A 124 13.21 -5.17 -6.28
CA ASN A 124 14.14 -5.97 -7.10
C ASN A 124 13.42 -6.99 -7.99
N SER A 125 12.34 -7.57 -7.47
CA SER A 125 11.44 -8.45 -8.22
C SER A 125 10.01 -8.31 -7.72
N PHE A 126 9.04 -8.69 -8.54
CA PHE A 126 7.63 -8.75 -8.15
C PHE A 126 7.01 -10.06 -8.62
N SER A 127 5.89 -10.45 -8.00
CA SER A 127 5.23 -11.70 -8.30
C SER A 127 3.80 -11.51 -8.77
N GLU A 128 3.39 -12.36 -9.70
CA GLU A 128 2.00 -12.52 -10.11
C GLU A 128 1.57 -13.97 -9.89
N PHE A 129 0.37 -14.12 -9.34
CA PHE A 129 -0.20 -15.45 -9.10
C PHE A 129 -0.66 -16.06 -10.42
N ASN A 130 -0.11 -17.22 -10.76
CA ASN A 130 -0.50 -18.00 -11.93
C ASN A 130 -1.02 -19.38 -11.49
N LYS A 131 -2.34 -19.58 -11.65
CA LYS A 131 -3.00 -20.84 -11.32
C LYS A 131 -2.49 -22.03 -12.13
N ALA A 132 -2.12 -21.81 -13.39
CA ALA A 132 -1.65 -22.89 -14.27
C ALA A 132 -0.26 -23.39 -13.86
N GLU A 133 0.58 -22.49 -13.33
CA GLU A 133 1.95 -22.78 -12.88
C GLU A 133 2.02 -23.18 -11.39
N GLY A 134 0.88 -23.38 -10.74
CA GLY A 134 0.82 -23.85 -9.35
C GLY A 134 1.19 -22.82 -8.28
N GLY A 135 1.28 -21.52 -8.62
CA GLY A 135 1.56 -20.49 -7.61
C GLY A 135 2.12 -19.18 -8.14
N ASP A 136 2.97 -18.57 -7.33
CA ASP A 136 3.59 -17.27 -7.55
C ASP A 136 4.73 -17.34 -8.57
N VAL A 137 4.57 -16.65 -9.69
CA VAL A 137 5.62 -16.49 -10.70
C VAL A 137 6.33 -15.16 -10.46
N TRP A 138 7.66 -15.17 -10.44
CA TRP A 138 8.49 -14.00 -10.14
C TRP A 138 9.07 -13.36 -11.40
N PHE A 139 9.02 -12.04 -11.45
CA PHE A 139 9.50 -11.20 -12.53
C PHE A 139 10.53 -10.20 -11.99
N ALA A 140 11.58 -9.96 -12.77
CA ALA A 140 12.59 -8.93 -12.53
C ALA A 140 12.91 -8.24 -13.87
N LEU A 141 13.62 -7.11 -13.84
CA LEU A 141 14.05 -6.45 -15.07
C LEU A 141 15.01 -7.32 -15.89
N ASP A 142 15.92 -8.02 -15.20
CA ASP A 142 16.84 -9.01 -15.75
C ASP A 142 17.31 -9.97 -14.62
N GLU A 143 18.19 -10.91 -14.95
CA GLU A 143 18.72 -11.92 -14.01
C GLU A 143 19.49 -11.32 -12.82
N THR A 144 20.06 -10.12 -12.98
CA THR A 144 20.80 -9.42 -11.92
C THR A 144 19.88 -8.77 -10.89
N ARG A 145 18.57 -8.66 -11.19
CA ARG A 145 17.52 -8.07 -10.34
C ARG A 145 17.89 -6.67 -9.85
N PRO A 146 18.21 -5.73 -10.78
CA PRO A 146 18.63 -4.39 -10.40
C PRO A 146 17.52 -3.68 -9.64
N LEU A 147 17.89 -2.68 -8.85
CA LEU A 147 16.93 -1.84 -8.17
C LEU A 147 16.07 -1.10 -9.19
N ALA A 148 14.78 -1.35 -9.15
CA ALA A 148 13.75 -0.68 -9.93
C ALA A 148 12.76 0.01 -9.00
N CYS A 149 11.80 0.75 -9.56
CA CYS A 149 10.74 1.35 -8.78
C CYS A 149 9.40 1.25 -9.46
N PHE A 150 8.39 1.05 -8.62
CA PHE A 150 7.04 1.38 -9.00
C PHE A 150 6.78 2.86 -8.76
N ALA A 151 5.98 3.49 -9.61
CA ALA A 151 5.34 4.75 -9.24
C ALA A 151 4.48 4.52 -8.01
N GLY A 152 4.28 5.54 -7.17
CA GLY A 152 3.47 5.37 -5.97
C GLY A 152 2.69 6.61 -5.55
N ILE A 153 1.62 6.37 -4.79
CA ILE A 153 0.86 7.38 -4.06
C ILE A 153 0.85 7.00 -2.58
N TRP A 154 1.05 7.98 -1.70
CA TRP A 154 1.03 7.82 -0.26
C TRP A 154 0.15 8.90 0.39
N THR A 155 -0.28 8.68 1.62
CA THR A 155 -0.98 9.68 2.46
C THR A 155 -0.76 9.36 3.94
N ASN A 156 -1.11 10.29 4.82
CA ASN A 156 -1.42 9.98 6.22
C ASN A 156 -2.89 9.57 6.33
N TRP A 157 -3.20 8.52 7.09
CA TRP A 157 -4.58 8.07 7.26
C TRP A 157 -4.82 7.38 8.59
N THR A 158 -5.95 7.72 9.21
CA THR A 158 -6.43 7.10 10.45
C THR A 158 -7.55 6.13 10.12
N SER A 159 -7.37 4.85 10.43
CA SER A 159 -8.41 3.84 10.29
C SER A 159 -8.15 2.61 11.16
N VAL A 160 -9.16 1.75 11.28
CA VAL A 160 -8.99 0.41 11.84
C VAL A 160 -8.44 -0.50 10.76
N ARG A 161 -7.14 -0.84 10.80
CA ARG A 161 -6.55 -1.80 9.84
C ARG A 161 -6.86 -3.24 10.21
N LYS A 162 -6.70 -3.56 11.50
CA LYS A 162 -7.08 -4.84 12.09
C LYS A 162 -7.98 -4.58 13.29
N VAL A 163 -9.05 -5.35 13.42
CA VAL A 163 -10.01 -5.23 14.56
C VAL A 163 -9.30 -5.26 15.92
N LYS A 164 -8.24 -6.06 16.04
CA LYS A 164 -7.47 -6.22 17.29
C LYS A 164 -6.61 -5.00 17.64
N GLU A 165 -6.18 -4.22 16.65
CA GLU A 165 -5.31 -3.06 16.82
C GLU A 165 -6.12 -1.78 17.15
N GLY A 166 -7.42 -1.78 16.87
CA GLY A 166 -8.25 -0.59 17.00
C GLY A 166 -7.92 0.46 15.93
N GLU A 167 -8.33 1.71 16.19
CA GLU A 167 -8.08 2.83 15.28
C GLU A 167 -6.62 3.28 15.39
N THR A 168 -5.92 3.36 14.25
CA THR A 168 -4.50 3.71 14.19
C THR A 168 -4.24 4.69 13.06
N THR A 169 -3.37 5.68 13.29
CA THR A 169 -2.85 6.55 12.23
C THR A 169 -1.62 5.89 11.63
N ASN A 170 -1.67 5.60 10.33
CA ASN A 170 -0.57 5.01 9.58
C ASN A 170 -0.26 5.87 8.34
N GLU A 171 0.92 5.67 7.77
CA GLU A 171 1.29 6.22 6.47
C GLU A 171 1.09 5.14 5.39
N PRO A 172 -0.08 5.02 4.74
CA PRO A 172 -0.28 4.03 3.67
C PRO A 172 0.35 4.44 2.32
N LEU A 173 0.79 3.44 1.57
CA LEU A 173 1.41 3.53 0.23
C LEU A 173 0.67 2.65 -0.79
N ARG A 174 0.77 3.00 -2.07
CA ARG A 174 0.40 2.14 -3.20
C ARG A 174 1.17 2.38 -4.49
N VAL A 175 1.16 1.38 -5.37
CA VAL A 175 1.69 1.40 -6.74
C VAL A 175 0.59 1.53 -7.83
N PRO A 176 0.66 2.46 -8.80
CA PRO A 176 -0.14 2.44 -10.03
C PRO A 176 0.40 1.41 -11.05
N HIS A 177 -0.51 0.76 -11.78
CA HIS A 177 -0.17 -0.03 -12.97
C HIS A 177 -1.21 0.27 -14.05
N ASP A 178 -0.75 0.72 -15.22
CA ASP A 178 -1.57 0.86 -16.42
C ASP A 178 -1.61 -0.47 -17.16
N ARG A 179 -2.78 -0.85 -17.70
CA ARG A 179 -3.00 -2.11 -18.42
C ARG A 179 -3.19 -1.90 -19.91
N THR A 180 -2.86 -0.72 -20.43
CA THR A 180 -2.86 -0.44 -21.87
C THR A 180 -1.58 -0.96 -22.50
N GLU A 181 -1.50 -2.28 -22.70
CA GLU A 181 -0.71 -2.97 -23.74
C GLU A 181 -0.83 -4.49 -23.50
N ARG A 182 -1.94 -5.05 -23.97
CA ARG A 182 -2.07 -6.44 -24.43
C ARG A 182 -3.07 -6.47 -25.56
#